data_AF-A0A7K2HXK1-F1
#
_entry.id   AF-A0A7K2HXK1-F1
#
_cell.length_a   1.000
_cell.length_b   1.000
_cell.length_c   1.000
_cell.angle_alpha   90.00
_cell.angle_beta   90.00
_cell.angle_gamma   90.00
#
_symmetry.space_group_name_H-M   'P 1'
#
loop_
_entity.id
_entity.type
_entity.pdbx_description
1 polymer ?
#
loop_
_entity_poly.entity_id
_entity_poly.type
_entity_poly.pdbx_seq_one_letter_code
_entity_poly.pdbx_strand_id
1 'polypeptide(L)'
;MPDTLSTIRLRGMPDDAIRRPLELLEAVEIMELVVIPGLDAVLDAPQRFALSFESSIALSGMLRKHAQRVSILKEMVTEALSENGCGPQHLAHIPGALPVRAIQSIAAYPRWSADPDGLAVVRIAFAFVAVHALTDPTDCRTASRALHLRPRPLHDDRALLRRVLSDALPCLGANARQLLSIYVSKASVFFSDPDAGRWSVQSGGRRDTSASSLLVYNPDALREACRGVGLDLREIRISARR
;
A
#
# COMPACT_ATOMS: atom_id res chain seq x y z
N MET A 1 -31.82 -28.30 -3.77
CA MET A 1 -32.35 -26.94 -3.57
C MET A 1 -32.34 -26.63 -2.09
N PRO A 2 -32.00 -25.41 -1.68
CA PRO A 2 -30.76 -24.67 -1.87
C PRO A 2 -29.88 -24.72 -0.60
N ASP A 3 -28.59 -24.43 -0.79
CA ASP A 3 -27.59 -24.26 0.26
C ASP A 3 -28.04 -23.23 1.29
N THR A 4 -28.13 -23.67 2.55
CA THR A 4 -28.15 -22.77 3.70
C THR A 4 -26.83 -22.02 3.72
N LEU A 5 -26.88 -20.78 3.23
CA LEU A 5 -25.94 -19.71 3.53
C LEU A 5 -25.62 -19.76 5.03
N SER A 6 -24.47 -20.35 5.36
CA SER A 6 -23.79 -20.17 6.64
C SER A 6 -23.36 -18.71 6.72
N THR A 7 -24.31 -17.81 6.97
CA THR A 7 -24.01 -16.51 7.56
C THR A 7 -23.47 -16.79 8.95
N ILE A 8 -22.17 -17.07 9.03
CA ILE A 8 -21.40 -16.91 10.26
C ILE A 8 -21.47 -15.42 10.55
N ARG A 9 -22.55 -15.02 11.24
CA ARG A 9 -22.59 -13.75 11.91
C ARG A 9 -21.39 -13.77 12.84
N LEU A 10 -20.55 -12.73 12.77
CA LEU A 10 -19.65 -12.29 13.84
C LEU A 10 -20.49 -11.92 15.09
N ARG A 11 -21.36 -12.83 15.54
CA ARG A 11 -22.37 -12.61 16.57
C ARG A 11 -21.67 -12.83 17.91
N GLY A 12 -21.22 -11.74 18.52
CA GLY A 12 -20.74 -11.75 19.90
C GLY A 12 -19.47 -10.95 20.16
N MET A 13 -18.75 -10.53 19.12
CA MET A 13 -17.58 -9.66 19.27
C MET A 13 -18.02 -8.20 19.15
N PRO A 14 -17.60 -7.29 20.06
CA PRO A 14 -17.84 -5.87 19.85
C PRO A 14 -17.13 -5.43 18.55
N ASP A 15 -17.82 -4.66 17.69
CA ASP A 15 -17.31 -4.19 16.39
C ASP A 15 -15.88 -3.58 16.48
N ASP A 16 -15.50 -3.04 17.63
CA ASP A 16 -14.19 -2.44 17.87
C ASP A 16 -13.05 -3.45 18.09
N ALA A 17 -13.34 -4.70 18.45
CA ALA A 17 -12.34 -5.71 18.79
C ALA A 17 -11.50 -6.17 17.59
N ILE A 18 -12.03 -6.08 16.37
CA ILE A 18 -11.33 -6.53 15.15
C ILE A 18 -10.79 -5.32 14.36
N ARG A 19 -11.18 -4.08 14.72
CA ARG A 19 -10.78 -2.86 14.02
C ARG A 19 -9.26 -2.65 13.99
N ARG A 20 -8.63 -2.60 15.17
CA ARG A 20 -7.17 -2.39 15.28
C ARG A 20 -6.36 -3.52 14.61
N PRO A 21 -6.68 -4.81 14.80
CA PRO A 21 -6.04 -5.88 14.04
C PRO A 21 -6.15 -5.71 12.52
N LEU A 22 -7.30 -5.24 12.00
CA LEU A 22 -7.47 -5.01 10.56
C LEU A 22 -6.70 -3.83 10.02
N GLU A 23 -6.66 -2.73 10.76
CA GLU A 23 -5.85 -1.57 10.43
C GLU A 23 -4.38 -1.97 10.26
N LEU A 24 -3.85 -2.73 11.21
CA LEU A 24 -2.49 -3.23 11.17
C LEU A 24 -2.28 -4.24 10.03
N LEU A 25 -3.24 -5.14 9.80
CA LEU A 25 -3.19 -6.11 8.70
C LEU A 25 -3.21 -5.43 7.33
N GLU A 26 -4.01 -4.37 7.16
CA GLU A 26 -4.02 -3.55 5.95
C GLU A 26 -2.64 -2.94 5.66
N ALA A 27 -1.99 -2.38 6.68
CA ALA A 27 -0.65 -1.83 6.53
C ALA A 27 0.40 -2.91 6.20
N VAL A 28 0.32 -4.09 6.81
CA VAL A 28 1.19 -5.24 6.49
C VAL A 28 1.00 -5.63 5.02
N GLU A 29 -0.23 -5.86 4.59
CA GLU A 29 -0.55 -6.27 3.22
C GLU A 29 -0.03 -5.26 2.20
N ILE A 30 -0.24 -3.96 2.42
CA ILE A 30 0.21 -2.92 1.48
C ILE A 30 1.74 -2.82 1.49
N MET A 31 2.41 -2.89 2.64
CA MET A 31 3.87 -2.83 2.64
C MET A 31 4.50 -4.06 1.98
N GLU A 32 4.01 -5.26 2.30
CA GLU A 32 4.57 -6.52 1.83
C GLU A 32 4.24 -6.81 0.36
N LEU A 33 3.06 -6.41 -0.11
CA LEU A 33 2.57 -6.77 -1.45
C LEU A 33 2.52 -5.59 -2.43
N VAL A 34 2.75 -4.35 -1.96
CA VAL A 34 2.79 -3.16 -2.81
C VAL A 34 4.11 -2.41 -2.70
N VAL A 35 4.48 -1.95 -1.49
CA VAL A 35 5.66 -1.10 -1.31
C VAL A 35 6.94 -1.87 -1.63
N ILE A 36 7.19 -2.98 -0.94
CA ILE A 36 8.42 -3.78 -1.11
C ILE A 36 8.57 -4.26 -2.58
N PRO A 37 7.58 -4.89 -3.21
CA PRO A 37 7.73 -5.35 -4.60
C PRO A 37 7.91 -4.22 -5.62
N GLY A 38 7.37 -3.03 -5.35
CA GLY A 38 7.60 -1.87 -6.22
C GLY A 38 8.98 -1.26 -6.05
N LEU A 39 9.56 -1.31 -4.84
CA LEU A 39 10.95 -0.91 -4.59
C LEU A 39 11.94 -1.92 -5.17
N ASP A 40 11.70 -3.22 -4.99
CA ASP A 40 12.50 -4.30 -5.59
C ASP A 40 12.51 -4.19 -7.13
N ALA A 41 11.37 -3.87 -7.74
CA ALA A 41 11.27 -3.68 -9.19
C ALA A 41 12.22 -2.60 -9.74
N VAL A 42 12.59 -1.59 -8.93
CA VAL A 42 13.61 -0.61 -9.32
C VAL A 42 15.01 -1.22 -9.28
N LEU A 43 15.31 -2.00 -8.24
CA LEU A 43 16.60 -2.65 -8.03
C LEU A 43 16.87 -3.80 -9.00
N ASP A 44 15.82 -4.48 -9.48
CA ASP A 44 15.94 -5.55 -10.46
C ASP A 44 16.35 -5.04 -11.85
N ALA A 45 16.10 -3.75 -12.14
CA ALA A 45 16.41 -3.13 -13.43
C ALA A 45 17.17 -1.80 -13.29
N PRO A 46 18.35 -1.77 -12.64
CA PRO A 46 19.00 -0.54 -12.24
C PRO A 46 19.43 0.32 -13.44
N GLN A 47 19.84 -0.31 -14.55
CA GLN A 47 20.21 0.39 -15.79
C GLN A 47 19.00 1.09 -16.42
N ARG A 48 17.81 0.46 -16.36
CA ARG A 48 16.58 0.98 -16.95
C ARG A 48 16.08 2.23 -16.21
N PHE A 49 16.27 2.25 -14.90
CA PHE A 49 15.91 3.38 -14.04
C PHE A 49 17.08 4.34 -13.80
N ALA A 50 18.15 4.25 -14.60
CA ALA A 50 19.35 5.09 -14.47
C ALA A 50 19.86 5.20 -13.02
N LEU A 51 19.76 4.09 -12.28
CA LEU A 51 19.96 4.08 -10.84
C LEU A 51 21.44 4.27 -10.52
N SER A 52 21.77 5.36 -9.83
CA SER A 52 23.13 5.56 -9.33
C SER A 52 23.48 4.52 -8.26
N PHE A 53 24.78 4.25 -8.10
CA PHE A 53 25.28 3.32 -7.07
C PHE A 53 24.80 3.73 -5.66
N GLU A 54 24.84 5.02 -5.33
CA GLU A 54 24.34 5.55 -4.06
C GLU A 54 22.84 5.29 -3.88
N SER A 55 22.04 5.52 -4.92
CA SER A 55 20.59 5.29 -4.88
C SER A 55 20.26 3.81 -4.73
N SER A 56 21.06 2.93 -5.33
CA SER A 56 20.94 1.47 -5.16
C SER A 56 21.19 1.03 -3.72
N ILE A 57 22.25 1.56 -3.09
CA ILE A 57 22.53 1.30 -1.67
C ILE A 57 21.40 1.83 -0.79
N ALA A 58 20.92 3.04 -1.06
CA ALA A 58 19.84 3.66 -0.30
C ALA A 58 18.53 2.86 -0.41
N LEU A 59 18.14 2.43 -1.62
CA LEU A 59 16.96 1.60 -1.87
C LEU A 59 17.08 0.24 -1.17
N SER A 60 18.24 -0.42 -1.26
CA SER A 60 18.50 -1.68 -0.56
C SER A 60 18.43 -1.53 0.96
N GLY A 61 18.92 -0.40 1.49
CA GLY A 61 18.77 -0.03 2.90
C GLY A 61 17.32 0.17 3.30
N MET A 62 16.53 0.83 2.45
CA MET A 62 15.11 1.08 2.67
C MET A 62 14.28 -0.21 2.63
N LEU A 63 14.56 -1.13 1.72
CA LEU A 63 13.91 -2.46 1.69
C LEU A 63 14.13 -3.25 2.98
N ARG A 64 15.37 -3.27 3.50
CA ARG A 64 15.66 -3.90 4.80
C ARG A 64 14.86 -3.26 5.94
N LYS A 65 14.73 -1.92 5.94
CA LYS A 65 13.88 -1.22 6.91
C LYS A 65 12.40 -1.59 6.77
N HIS A 66 11.88 -1.69 5.54
CA HIS A 66 10.50 -2.12 5.32
C HIS A 66 10.26 -3.57 5.75
N ALA A 67 11.19 -4.49 5.48
CA ALA A 67 11.11 -5.87 5.95
C ALA A 67 11.05 -5.92 7.49
N GLN A 68 11.89 -5.15 8.17
CA GLN A 68 11.86 -5.04 9.63
C GLN A 68 10.52 -4.44 10.13
N ARG A 69 10.02 -3.38 9.51
CA ARG A 69 8.72 -2.77 9.85
C ARG A 69 7.58 -3.78 9.68
N VAL A 70 7.58 -4.57 8.60
CA VAL A 70 6.59 -5.62 8.36
C VAL A 70 6.62 -6.66 9.48
N SER A 71 7.80 -7.12 9.91
CA SER A 71 7.92 -8.05 11.03
C SER A 71 7.32 -7.48 12.32
N ILE A 72 7.65 -6.23 12.67
CA ILE A 72 7.11 -5.54 13.85
C ILE A 72 5.58 -5.44 13.77
N LEU A 73 5.03 -5.08 12.61
CA LEU A 73 3.57 -5.02 12.47
C LEU A 73 2.91 -6.38 12.54
N LYS A 74 3.51 -7.44 12.02
CA LYS A 74 2.99 -8.80 12.15
C LYS A 74 2.95 -9.24 13.63
N GLU A 75 3.93 -8.84 14.43
CA GLU A 75 3.92 -9.02 15.88
C GLU A 75 2.78 -8.23 16.52
N MET A 76 2.61 -6.95 16.18
CA MET A 76 1.51 -6.11 16.67
C MET A 76 0.12 -6.63 16.28
N VAL A 77 -0.02 -7.19 15.07
CA VAL A 77 -1.26 -7.87 14.64
C VAL A 77 -1.53 -9.07 15.55
N THR A 78 -0.51 -9.88 15.82
CA THR A 78 -0.65 -11.08 16.67
C THR A 78 -1.03 -10.71 18.11
N GLU A 79 -0.39 -9.69 18.68
CA GLU A 79 -0.71 -9.14 20.00
C GLU A 79 -2.16 -8.63 20.01
N ALA A 80 -2.54 -7.79 19.05
CA ALA A 80 -3.88 -7.24 18.96
C ALA A 80 -4.96 -8.32 18.75
N LEU A 81 -4.68 -9.38 17.98
CA LEU A 81 -5.61 -10.51 17.82
C LEU A 81 -5.78 -11.28 19.14
N SER A 82 -4.68 -11.51 19.86
CA SER A 82 -4.70 -12.20 21.17
C SER A 82 -5.47 -11.40 22.23
N GLU A 83 -5.19 -10.10 22.35
CA GLU A 83 -5.87 -9.20 23.31
C GLU A 83 -7.38 -9.16 23.10
N ASN A 84 -7.81 -9.27 21.84
CA ASN A 84 -9.21 -9.21 21.44
C ASN A 84 -9.89 -10.58 21.33
N GLY A 85 -9.20 -11.70 21.62
CA GLY A 85 -9.77 -13.05 21.49
C GLY A 85 -10.09 -13.45 20.03
N CYS A 86 -9.43 -12.81 19.06
CA CYS A 86 -9.66 -13.01 17.63
C CYS A 86 -8.79 -14.15 17.09
N GLY A 87 -9.38 -15.33 16.86
CA GLY A 87 -8.76 -16.42 16.11
C GLY A 87 -8.78 -16.25 14.58
N PRO A 88 -8.01 -17.06 13.81
CA PRO A 88 -7.91 -17.01 12.35
C PRO A 88 -9.25 -17.09 11.60
N GLN A 89 -10.20 -17.83 12.15
CA GLN A 89 -11.55 -17.98 11.61
C GLN A 89 -12.31 -16.66 11.48
N HIS A 90 -11.99 -15.67 12.32
CA HIS A 90 -12.61 -14.35 12.27
C HIS A 90 -12.07 -13.48 11.12
N LEU A 91 -10.89 -13.84 10.59
CA LEU A 91 -10.24 -13.13 9.48
C LEU A 91 -10.51 -13.79 8.12
N ALA A 92 -10.94 -15.05 8.09
CA ALA A 92 -11.06 -15.86 6.87
C ALA A 92 -11.96 -15.27 5.78
N HIS A 93 -12.91 -14.41 6.14
CA HIS A 93 -13.85 -13.78 5.21
C HIS A 93 -13.51 -12.32 4.90
N ILE A 94 -12.43 -11.80 5.48
CA ILE A 94 -12.04 -10.41 5.31
C ILE A 94 -11.19 -10.30 4.05
N PRO A 95 -11.62 -9.53 3.04
CA PRO A 95 -10.85 -9.41 1.82
C PRO A 95 -9.57 -8.60 2.10
N GLY A 96 -8.45 -8.98 1.47
CA GLY A 96 -7.20 -8.22 1.57
C GLY A 96 -7.34 -6.81 1.02
N ALA A 97 -6.45 -5.89 1.38
CA ALA A 97 -6.58 -4.45 1.06
C ALA A 97 -6.91 -4.15 -0.41
N LEU A 98 -7.81 -3.20 -0.66
CA LEU A 98 -8.20 -2.81 -2.03
C LEU A 98 -7.00 -2.54 -2.97
N PRO A 99 -5.95 -1.79 -2.60
CA PRO A 99 -4.78 -1.61 -3.46
C PRO A 99 -4.05 -2.92 -3.81
N VAL A 100 -4.01 -3.86 -2.85
CA VAL A 100 -3.39 -5.18 -3.04
C VAL A 100 -4.21 -6.03 -4.00
N ARG A 101 -5.54 -6.11 -3.81
CA ARG A 101 -6.43 -6.81 -4.74
C ARG A 101 -6.34 -6.24 -6.15
N ALA A 102 -6.25 -4.91 -6.26
CA ALA A 102 -6.13 -4.23 -7.54
C ALA A 102 -4.83 -4.59 -8.27
N ILE A 103 -3.67 -4.51 -7.61
CA ILE A 103 -2.39 -4.84 -8.27
C ILE A 103 -2.30 -6.33 -8.62
N GLN A 104 -2.83 -7.21 -7.78
CA GLN A 104 -2.89 -8.65 -8.07
C GLN A 104 -3.79 -8.94 -9.29
N SER A 105 -4.97 -8.31 -9.34
CA SER A 105 -5.86 -8.42 -10.49
C SER A 105 -5.20 -7.90 -11.77
N ILE A 106 -4.50 -6.75 -11.69
CA ILE A 106 -3.74 -6.22 -12.83
C ILE A 106 -2.66 -7.21 -13.25
N ALA A 107 -1.84 -7.70 -12.33
CA ALA A 107 -0.73 -8.60 -12.61
C ALA A 107 -1.18 -9.95 -13.19
N ALA A 108 -2.38 -10.41 -12.86
CA ALA A 108 -2.95 -11.66 -13.38
C ALA A 108 -3.36 -11.58 -14.87
N TYR A 109 -3.45 -10.39 -15.47
CA TYR A 109 -3.78 -10.28 -16.90
C TYR A 109 -2.68 -10.92 -17.78
N PRO A 110 -3.04 -11.77 -18.77
CA PRO A 110 -2.08 -12.49 -19.59
C PRO A 110 -1.02 -11.63 -20.30
N ARG A 111 -1.33 -10.36 -20.58
CA ARG A 111 -0.38 -9.44 -21.23
C ARG A 111 0.94 -9.27 -20.44
N TRP A 112 0.88 -9.41 -19.12
CA TRP A 112 2.03 -9.15 -18.25
C TRP A 112 3.00 -10.32 -18.13
N SER A 113 2.58 -11.53 -18.50
CA SER A 113 3.54 -12.63 -18.65
C SER A 113 4.47 -12.39 -19.84
N ALA A 114 4.00 -11.67 -20.86
CA ALA A 114 4.78 -11.27 -22.03
C ALA A 114 5.53 -9.93 -21.86
N ASP A 115 5.19 -9.13 -20.84
CA ASP A 115 5.78 -7.81 -20.57
C ASP A 115 6.09 -7.62 -19.07
N PRO A 116 7.10 -8.35 -18.53
CA PRO A 116 7.50 -8.24 -17.13
C PRO A 116 8.04 -6.83 -16.78
N ASP A 117 8.67 -6.16 -17.74
CA ASP A 117 9.17 -4.79 -17.59
C ASP A 117 8.03 -3.78 -17.41
N GLY A 118 6.97 -3.90 -18.20
CA GLY A 118 5.77 -3.09 -18.02
C GLY A 118 5.12 -3.35 -16.67
N LEU A 119 5.08 -4.60 -16.21
CA LEU A 119 4.58 -4.92 -14.87
C LEU A 119 5.46 -4.32 -13.75
N ALA A 120 6.78 -4.25 -13.93
CA ALA A 120 7.67 -3.57 -12.99
C ALA A 120 7.32 -2.08 -12.87
N VAL A 121 7.06 -1.39 -13.98
CA VAL A 121 6.60 0.01 -13.97
C VAL A 121 5.25 0.16 -13.26
N VAL A 122 4.32 -0.78 -13.43
CA VAL A 122 3.05 -0.80 -12.69
C VAL A 122 3.28 -0.92 -11.19
N ARG A 123 4.16 -1.83 -10.75
CA ARG A 123 4.48 -2.03 -9.33
C ARG A 123 5.10 -0.77 -8.72
N ILE A 124 6.02 -0.13 -9.45
CA ILE A 124 6.62 1.14 -9.05
C ILE A 124 5.55 2.23 -8.90
N ALA A 125 4.61 2.33 -9.85
CA ALA A 125 3.51 3.30 -9.78
C ALA A 125 2.66 3.12 -8.51
N PHE A 126 2.32 1.87 -8.18
CA PHE A 126 1.57 1.55 -6.97
C PHE A 126 2.37 1.85 -5.69
N ALA A 127 3.65 1.48 -5.63
CA ALA A 127 4.52 1.79 -4.49
C ALA A 127 4.70 3.29 -4.29
N PHE A 128 4.85 4.05 -5.38
CA PHE A 128 4.92 5.51 -5.35
C PHE A 128 3.67 6.12 -4.71
N VAL A 129 2.47 5.69 -5.10
CA VAL A 129 1.24 6.16 -4.44
C VAL A 129 1.16 5.68 -2.99
N ALA A 130 1.55 4.44 -2.71
CA ALA A 130 1.48 3.83 -1.38
C ALA A 130 2.32 4.60 -0.34
N VAL A 131 3.55 5.00 -0.66
CA VAL A 131 4.40 5.77 0.29
C VAL A 131 3.83 7.16 0.62
N HIS A 132 2.97 7.69 -0.25
CA HIS A 132 2.23 8.95 -0.03
C HIS A 132 0.88 8.75 0.68
N ALA A 133 0.34 7.54 0.68
CA ALA A 133 -0.94 7.21 1.31
C ALA A 133 -0.79 6.55 2.69
N LEU A 134 0.30 5.83 2.95
CA LEU A 134 0.55 5.20 4.24
C LEU A 134 0.95 6.27 5.27
N THR A 135 0.23 6.32 6.40
CA THR A 135 0.82 6.82 7.65
C THR A 135 1.74 5.76 8.22
N ASP A 136 2.80 6.17 8.92
CA ASP A 136 3.66 5.20 9.60
C ASP A 136 2.80 4.46 10.65
N PRO A 137 2.54 3.16 10.48
CA PRO A 137 1.70 2.40 11.39
C PRO A 137 2.38 2.15 12.74
N THR A 138 3.65 2.54 12.90
CA THR A 138 4.40 2.52 14.16
C THR A 138 4.42 3.87 14.89
N ASP A 139 3.59 4.84 14.47
CA ASP A 139 3.41 6.13 15.14
C ASP A 139 2.96 5.97 16.61
N CYS A 140 3.22 6.99 17.41
CA CYS A 140 2.99 7.10 18.85
C CYS A 140 1.54 6.79 19.28
N ARG A 141 0.58 6.84 18.35
CA ARG A 141 -0.84 6.53 18.54
C ARG A 141 -1.17 5.04 18.39
N THR A 142 -0.36 4.29 17.64
CA THR A 142 -0.55 2.86 17.33
C THR A 142 0.51 1.98 17.98
N ALA A 143 1.68 2.53 18.33
CA ALA A 143 2.74 1.84 19.05
C ALA A 143 2.28 1.36 20.43
N SER A 144 2.46 0.05 20.70
CA SER A 144 2.42 -0.48 22.06
C SER A 144 3.43 0.28 22.92
N ARG A 145 3.07 0.66 24.16
CA ARG A 145 3.94 1.39 25.11
C ARG A 145 5.32 0.74 25.29
N ALA A 146 5.43 -0.57 25.00
CA ALA A 146 6.64 -1.35 25.13
C ALA A 146 7.72 -1.06 24.07
N LEU A 147 7.39 -0.49 22.91
CA LEU A 147 8.31 -0.51 21.76
C LEU A 147 9.16 0.76 21.58
N HIS A 148 8.88 1.89 22.25
CA HIS A 148 9.68 3.13 22.18
C HIS A 148 10.12 3.54 20.75
N LEU A 149 9.37 3.14 19.71
CA LEU A 149 9.65 3.51 18.34
C LEU A 149 9.13 4.93 18.16
N ARG A 150 10.05 5.89 18.00
CA ARG A 150 9.73 7.19 17.39
C ARG A 150 10.06 7.07 15.90
N PRO A 151 9.08 6.95 15.00
CA PRO A 151 9.39 7.00 13.58
C PRO A 151 9.37 8.45 13.13
N ARG A 152 10.33 8.81 12.28
CA ARG A 152 10.07 9.86 11.30
C ARG A 152 9.06 9.26 10.31
N PRO A 153 7.99 9.98 9.93
CA PRO A 153 7.08 9.53 8.87
C PRO A 153 7.89 9.12 7.63
N LEU A 154 7.30 8.34 6.71
CA LEU A 154 7.87 7.84 5.43
C LEU A 154 8.48 8.91 4.50
N HIS A 155 8.79 10.11 4.99
CA HIS A 155 9.53 11.21 4.39
C HIS A 155 10.81 10.78 3.69
N ASP A 156 11.64 9.96 4.35
CA ASP A 156 12.88 9.46 3.74
C ASP A 156 12.55 8.60 2.50
N ASP A 157 11.51 7.78 2.60
CA ASP A 157 11.06 6.88 1.53
C ASP A 157 10.50 7.68 0.35
N ARG A 158 9.68 8.70 0.64
CA ARG A 158 9.13 9.65 -0.35
C ARG A 158 10.25 10.43 -1.04
N ALA A 159 11.23 10.91 -0.29
CA ALA A 159 12.35 11.70 -0.84
C ALA A 159 13.23 10.83 -1.74
N LEU A 160 13.54 9.60 -1.30
CA LEU A 160 14.33 8.67 -2.09
C LEU A 160 13.61 8.25 -3.37
N LEU A 161 12.34 7.85 -3.29
CA LEU A 161 11.55 7.50 -4.47
C LEU A 161 11.38 8.68 -5.43
N ARG A 162 11.16 9.89 -4.91
CA ARG A 162 11.10 11.09 -5.75
C ARG A 162 12.41 11.32 -6.51
N ARG A 163 13.56 11.21 -5.83
CA ARG A 163 14.89 11.35 -6.45
C ARG A 163 15.14 10.28 -7.50
N VAL A 164 14.92 9.01 -7.13
CA VAL A 164 15.10 7.87 -8.04
C VAL A 164 14.24 8.02 -9.30
N LEU A 165 12.97 8.38 -9.13
CA LEU A 165 12.08 8.53 -10.28
C LEU A 165 12.37 9.80 -11.08
N SER A 166 12.78 10.91 -10.46
CA SER A 166 13.17 12.12 -11.20
C SER A 166 14.40 11.89 -12.08
N ASP A 167 15.33 11.05 -11.61
CA ASP A 167 16.53 10.69 -12.35
C ASP A 167 16.22 9.64 -13.43
N ALA A 168 15.31 8.70 -13.14
CA ALA A 168 14.91 7.65 -14.07
C ALA A 168 14.02 8.13 -15.21
N LEU A 169 13.04 9.01 -14.93
CA LEU A 169 11.97 9.37 -15.86
C LEU A 169 12.49 9.87 -17.23
N PRO A 170 13.52 10.73 -17.31
CA PRO A 170 14.08 11.18 -18.59
C PRO A 170 14.67 10.04 -19.43
N CYS A 171 15.17 8.98 -18.79
CA CYS A 171 15.79 7.83 -19.45
C CYS A 171 14.76 6.75 -19.84
N LEU A 172 13.55 6.80 -19.29
CA LEU A 172 12.49 5.85 -19.62
C LEU A 172 11.93 6.11 -21.04
N GLY A 173 11.77 5.02 -21.80
CA GLY A 173 11.07 5.04 -23.07
C GLY A 173 9.65 5.60 -22.95
N ALA A 174 9.10 6.16 -24.04
CA ALA A 174 7.79 6.81 -24.05
C ALA A 174 6.67 5.90 -23.49
N ASN A 175 6.67 4.62 -23.85
CA ASN A 175 5.71 3.65 -23.36
C ASN A 175 5.77 3.48 -21.83
N ALA A 176 6.97 3.38 -21.25
CA ALA A 176 7.13 3.22 -19.80
C ALA A 176 6.70 4.48 -19.03
N ARG A 177 7.03 5.68 -19.55
CA ARG A 177 6.55 6.95 -18.97
C ARG A 177 5.03 7.05 -18.99
N GLN A 178 4.41 6.75 -20.12
CA GLN A 178 2.95 6.77 -20.25
C GLN A 178 2.30 5.74 -19.32
N LEU A 179 2.88 4.54 -19.23
CA LEU A 179 2.40 3.48 -18.34
C LEU A 179 2.46 3.91 -16.88
N LEU A 180 3.56 4.55 -16.46
CA LEU A 180 3.71 5.12 -15.12
C LEU A 180 2.61 6.16 -14.83
N SER A 181 2.37 7.13 -15.72
CA SER A 181 1.29 8.12 -15.57
C SER A 181 -0.10 7.49 -15.43
N ILE A 182 -0.41 6.50 -16.28
CA ILE A 182 -1.69 5.77 -16.25
C ILE A 182 -1.86 5.05 -14.91
N TYR A 183 -0.84 4.31 -14.46
CA TYR A 183 -0.96 3.49 -13.27
C TYR A 183 -0.82 4.26 -11.97
N VAL A 184 -0.14 5.41 -11.93
CA VAL A 184 -0.23 6.36 -10.82
C VAL A 184 -1.67 6.87 -10.68
N SER A 185 -2.32 7.22 -11.81
CA SER A 185 -3.72 7.65 -11.81
C SER A 185 -4.65 6.54 -11.29
N LYS A 186 -4.50 5.32 -11.79
CA LYS A 186 -5.29 4.16 -11.36
C LYS A 186 -5.05 3.81 -9.89
N ALA A 187 -3.80 3.74 -9.45
CA ALA A 187 -3.43 3.48 -8.06
C ALA A 187 -4.06 4.52 -7.14
N SER A 188 -4.03 5.80 -7.52
CA SER A 188 -4.62 6.88 -6.73
C SER A 188 -6.10 6.66 -6.41
N VAL A 189 -6.87 6.02 -7.31
CA VAL A 189 -8.27 5.68 -7.07
C VAL A 189 -8.39 4.66 -5.93
N PHE A 190 -7.62 3.58 -5.97
CA PHE A 190 -7.66 2.51 -4.96
C PHE A 190 -7.18 2.97 -3.59
N PHE A 191 -6.25 3.91 -3.53
CA PHE A 191 -5.79 4.50 -2.26
C PHE A 191 -6.70 5.63 -1.76
N SER A 192 -7.53 6.22 -2.62
CA SER A 192 -8.47 7.29 -2.23
C SER A 192 -9.81 6.78 -1.67
N ASP A 193 -10.10 5.49 -1.87
CA ASP A 193 -11.37 4.86 -1.51
C ASP A 193 -11.23 4.12 -0.16
N PRO A 194 -12.00 4.50 0.88
CA PRO A 194 -12.01 3.76 2.13
C PRO A 194 -12.72 2.41 1.90
N ASP A 195 -11.94 1.35 1.62
CA ASP A 195 -12.35 -0.01 1.18
C ASP A 195 -13.63 -0.55 1.85
N ALA A 196 -14.79 -0.09 1.38
CA ALA A 196 -16.05 -0.35 2.04
C ALA A 196 -16.40 -1.84 2.02
N GLY A 197 -15.88 -2.59 1.04
CA GLY A 197 -16.00 -4.04 0.99
C GLY A 197 -15.28 -4.74 2.14
N ARG A 198 -14.07 -4.31 2.49
CA ARG A 198 -13.33 -4.83 3.65
C ARG A 198 -14.01 -4.47 4.97
N TRP A 199 -14.44 -3.23 5.11
CA TRP A 199 -14.96 -2.70 6.36
C TRP A 199 -16.43 -3.06 6.63
N SER A 200 -17.22 -3.36 5.59
CA SER A 200 -18.63 -3.76 5.72
C SER A 200 -18.84 -5.22 6.15
N VAL A 201 -17.83 -6.08 6.06
CA VAL A 201 -17.92 -7.47 6.57
C VAL A 201 -18.15 -7.49 8.10
N GLN A 202 -17.79 -6.42 8.80
CA GLN A 202 -17.86 -6.34 10.26
C GLN A 202 -19.17 -5.74 10.77
N SER A 203 -19.66 -4.66 10.14
CA SER A 203 -20.86 -3.96 10.60
C SER A 203 -22.01 -4.23 9.62
N GLY A 204 -23.09 -4.82 10.12
CA GLY A 204 -24.38 -4.95 9.39
C GLY A 204 -25.08 -3.61 9.11
N GLY A 205 -24.35 -2.51 8.97
CA GLY A 205 -24.83 -1.16 8.78
C GLY A 205 -23.74 -0.20 8.29
N ARG A 206 -24.16 0.87 7.60
CA ARG A 206 -23.32 1.88 6.94
C ARG A 206 -22.69 2.81 8.00
N ARG A 207 -21.53 2.43 8.55
CA ARG A 207 -20.70 3.27 9.43
C ARG A 207 -19.62 4.02 8.66
N ASP A 208 -19.05 5.04 9.30
CA ASP A 208 -18.00 5.91 8.79
C ASP A 208 -16.70 5.11 8.60
N THR A 209 -16.49 4.58 7.38
CA THR A 209 -15.35 3.73 7.00
C THR A 209 -14.03 4.50 6.95
N SER A 210 -14.11 5.83 6.87
CA SER A 210 -12.96 6.73 6.75
C SER A 210 -12.08 6.80 8.00
N ALA A 211 -12.63 6.48 9.18
CA ALA A 211 -11.94 6.51 10.47
C ALA A 211 -11.23 5.20 10.85
N SER A 212 -11.34 4.15 10.04
CA SER A 212 -10.88 2.80 10.39
C SER A 212 -9.68 2.30 9.57
N SER A 213 -8.97 3.17 8.83
CA SER A 213 -7.84 2.79 7.97
C SER A 213 -6.57 3.54 8.34
N LEU A 214 -5.42 2.87 8.26
CA LEU A 214 -4.09 3.49 8.39
C LEU A 214 -3.63 4.18 7.10
N LEU A 215 -4.50 4.25 6.09
CA LEU A 215 -4.29 5.03 4.88
C LEU A 215 -4.77 6.46 5.08
N VAL A 216 -3.81 7.38 5.15
CA VAL A 216 -4.05 8.82 5.09
C VAL A 216 -3.67 9.30 3.70
N TYR A 217 -4.56 9.04 2.75
CA TYR A 217 -4.40 9.51 1.39
C TYR A 217 -4.44 11.05 1.32
N ASN A 218 -3.33 11.65 0.89
CA ASN A 218 -3.23 13.08 0.63
C ASN A 218 -3.02 13.33 -0.88
N PRO A 219 -4.08 13.74 -1.62
CA PRO A 219 -3.99 13.96 -3.06
C PRO A 219 -3.09 15.13 -3.43
N ASP A 220 -2.96 16.15 -2.57
CA ASP A 220 -2.13 17.32 -2.85
C ASP A 220 -0.65 17.01 -2.72
N ALA A 221 -0.28 16.26 -1.67
CA ALA A 221 1.09 15.75 -1.52
C ALA A 221 1.48 14.83 -2.68
N LEU A 222 0.56 13.98 -3.15
CA LEU A 222 0.80 13.14 -4.32
C LEU A 222 0.94 13.93 -5.62
N ARG A 223 0.11 14.97 -5.83
CA ARG A 223 0.24 15.87 -6.99
C ARG A 223 1.59 16.59 -6.98
N GLU A 224 2.02 17.09 -5.83
CA GLU A 224 3.31 17.73 -5.69
C GLU A 224 4.47 16.77 -5.97
N ALA A 225 4.38 15.53 -5.48
CA ALA A 225 5.35 14.49 -5.77
C ALA A 225 5.40 14.15 -7.27
N CYS A 226 4.26 14.03 -7.94
CA CYS A 226 4.19 13.79 -9.39
C CYS A 226 4.88 14.92 -10.17
N ARG A 227 4.64 16.19 -9.82
CA ARG A 227 5.37 17.33 -10.40
C ARG A 227 6.86 17.23 -10.15
N GLY A 228 7.24 16.88 -8.92
CA GLY A 228 8.62 16.77 -8.48
C GLY A 228 9.42 15.69 -9.19
N VAL A 229 8.75 14.65 -9.69
CA VAL A 229 9.33 13.57 -10.51
C VAL A 229 9.37 13.95 -12.00
N GLY A 230 8.62 14.96 -12.42
CA GLY A 230 8.53 15.39 -13.83
C GLY A 230 7.44 14.69 -14.65
N LEU A 231 6.45 14.06 -14.00
CA LEU A 231 5.30 13.51 -14.71
C LEU A 231 4.38 14.64 -15.19
N ASP A 232 3.84 14.52 -16.41
CA ASP A 232 2.92 15.51 -16.96
C ASP A 232 1.56 15.45 -16.22
N LEU A 233 1.26 16.50 -15.47
CA LEU A 233 -0.01 16.62 -14.75
C LEU A 233 -1.24 16.66 -15.65
N ARG A 234 -1.08 16.96 -16.95
CA ARG A 234 -2.19 16.89 -17.92
C ARG A 234 -2.58 15.44 -18.22
N GLU A 235 -1.64 14.52 -18.11
CA GLU A 235 -1.83 13.09 -18.36
C GLU A 235 -2.25 12.33 -17.09
N ILE A 236 -1.96 12.88 -15.91
CA ILE A 236 -2.26 12.25 -14.62
C ILE A 236 -3.59 12.73 -14.06
N ARG A 237 -4.43 11.78 -13.67
CA ARG A 237 -5.69 12.03 -12.95
C ARG A 237 -5.58 11.52 -11.52
N ILE A 238 -5.23 12.41 -10.60
CA ILE A 238 -5.17 12.11 -9.16
C ILE A 238 -6.58 12.22 -8.55
N SER A 239 -7.08 11.11 -8.03
CA SER A 239 -8.38 11.02 -7.36
C SER A 239 -8.45 11.96 -6.15
N ALA A 240 -9.62 12.53 -5.86
CA ALA A 240 -9.85 13.20 -4.59
C ALA A 240 -10.09 12.15 -3.50
N ARG A 241 -9.79 12.48 -2.23
CA ARG A 241 -10.16 11.62 -1.10
C ARG A 241 -11.69 11.49 -1.06
N ARG A 242 -12.18 10.25 -0.96
CA ARG A 242 -13.61 9.93 -0.84
C ARG A 242 -14.01 9.67 0.60
#